data_AF-A0A849TUB2-F1
#
_entry.id   AF-A0A849TUB2-F1
#
_cell.length_a   1.000
_cell.length_b   1.000
_cell.length_c   1.000
_cell.angle_alpha   90.00
_cell.angle_beta   90.00
_cell.angle_gamma   90.00
#
_symmetry.space_group_name_H-M   'P 1'
#
loop_
_entity.id
_entity.type
_entity.pdbx_description
1 polymer ?
#
loop_
_entity_poly.entity_id
_entity_poly.type
_entity_poly.pdbx_seq_one_letter_code
_entity_poly.pdbx_strand_id
1 'polypeptide(L)' 'STIGIGAGPHCDGQVLVLYDLLGLFDAFTPKFVKTYAHLKTDALQALSRYKEDVEQGKFPSDSESYH' A
#
# COMPACT_ATOMS: atom_id res chain seq x y z
N SER A 1 14.75 10.76 -23.95
CA SER A 1 14.56 10.31 -22.58
C SER A 1 13.39 9.35 -22.51
N THR A 2 13.59 8.15 -21.97
CA THR A 2 12.64 7.04 -21.93
C THR A 2 12.45 6.57 -20.48
N ILE A 3 11.20 6.38 -20.05
CA ILE A 3 10.87 5.79 -18.75
C ILE A 3 10.34 4.37 -18.98
N GLY A 4 10.97 3.39 -18.36
CA GLY A 4 10.65 1.96 -18.53
C GLY A 4 9.79 1.38 -17.41
N ILE A 5 8.91 0.44 -17.77
CA ILE A 5 8.28 -0.52 -16.85
C ILE A 5 8.46 -1.91 -17.46
N GLY A 6 9.29 -2.75 -16.86
CA GLY A 6 9.64 -4.05 -17.44
C GLY A 6 10.41 -3.99 -18.77
N ALA A 7 10.98 -2.84 -19.13
CA ALA A 7 11.76 -2.63 -20.36
C ALA A 7 13.27 -2.92 -20.19
N GLY A 8 13.67 -3.50 -19.07
CA GLY A 8 15.08 -3.69 -18.71
C GLY A 8 15.77 -2.41 -18.22
N PRO A 9 17.08 -2.47 -17.94
CA PRO A 9 17.80 -1.37 -17.30
C PRO A 9 18.22 -0.24 -18.25
N HIS A 10 18.04 -0.39 -19.57
CA HIS A 10 18.53 0.56 -20.59
C HIS A 10 17.56 1.73 -20.87
N CYS A 11 16.82 2.17 -19.85
CA CYS A 11 15.96 3.36 -19.92
C CYS A 11 16.56 4.47 -19.05
N ASP A 12 16.25 5.73 -19.35
CA ASP A 12 16.72 6.89 -18.58
C ASP A 12 16.10 6.98 -17.17
N GLY A 13 14.99 6.26 -16.96
CA GLY A 13 14.35 6.10 -15.66
C GLY A 13 13.43 4.87 -15.62
N GLN A 14 12.90 4.56 -14.45
CA GLN A 14 12.03 3.41 -14.22
C GLN A 14 10.75 3.84 -13.50
N VAL A 15 9.64 3.18 -13.81
CA VAL A 15 8.35 3.36 -13.15
C VAL A 15 7.79 2.01 -12.72
N LEU A 16 7.21 1.97 -11.52
CA LEU A 16 6.49 0.82 -10.97
C LEU A 16 5.16 1.31 -10.39
N VAL A 17 4.16 0.43 -10.35
CA VAL A 17 2.91 0.69 -9.63
C VAL A 17 3.20 0.64 -8.13
N LEU A 18 2.81 1.69 -7.40
CA LEU A 18 3.09 1.81 -5.96
C LEU A 18 2.58 0.61 -5.15
N TYR A 19 1.38 0.12 -5.48
CA TYR A 19 0.75 -1.00 -4.78
C TYR A 19 1.51 -2.32 -4.96
N ASP A 20 2.07 -2.57 -6.14
CA ASP A 20 2.85 -3.78 -6.41
C ASP A 20 4.24 -3.70 -5.76
N LEU A 21 4.82 -2.49 -5.74
CA LEU A 21 6.07 -2.19 -5.06
C LEU A 21 5.95 -2.43 -3.54
N LEU A 22 4.82 -2.03 -2.95
CA LEU A 22 4.55 -2.16 -1.51
C LEU A 22 3.86 -3.46 -1.10
N GLY A 23 3.57 -4.35 -2.06
CA GLY A 23 2.97 -5.67 -1.77
C GLY A 23 1.62 -5.56 -1.06
N LEU A 24 0.73 -4.68 -1.55
CA LEU A 24 -0.60 -4.48 -0.95
C LEU A 24 -1.66 -5.47 -1.46
N PHE A 25 -1.41 -6.17 -2.57
CA PHE A 25 -2.32 -7.16 -3.14
C PHE A 25 -1.60 -8.48 -3.46
N ASP A 26 -2.28 -9.61 -3.22
CA ASP A 26 -1.72 -10.96 -3.46
C ASP A 26 -2.16 -11.56 -4.81
N ALA A 27 -3.10 -10.91 -5.51
CA ALA A 27 -3.78 -11.53 -6.63
C ALA A 27 -2.89 -11.67 -7.89
N PHE A 28 -1.92 -10.75 -8.08
CA PHE A 28 -1.00 -10.78 -9.20
C PHE A 28 0.16 -9.80 -8.99
N THR A 29 1.40 -10.30 -8.94
CA THR A 29 2.60 -9.45 -9.03
C THR A 29 3.24 -9.68 -10.40
N PRO A 30 3.26 -8.68 -11.30
CA PRO A 30 3.90 -8.83 -12.60
C PRO A 30 5.38 -9.21 -12.47
N LYS A 31 5.89 -10.06 -13.37
CA LYS A 31 7.28 -10.57 -13.30
C LYS A 31 8.36 -9.49 -13.29
N PHE A 32 8.06 -8.30 -13.81
CA PHE A 32 8.98 -7.16 -13.84
C PHE A 32 8.99 -6.33 -12.54
N VAL A 33 8.10 -6.62 -11.60
CA VAL A 33 8.05 -5.92 -10.32
C VAL A 33 8.99 -6.60 -9.34
N LYS A 34 9.83 -5.79 -8.69
CA LYS A 34 10.47 -6.16 -7.43
C LYS A 34 9.64 -5.57 -6.29
N THR A 35 9.07 -6.44 -5.46
CA THR A 35 8.38 -6.04 -4.25
C THR A 35 9.39 -5.66 -3.17
N TYR A 36 9.20 -4.50 -2.54
CA TYR A 36 10.09 -3.95 -1.50
C TYR A 36 9.48 -4.02 -0.09
N ALA A 37 8.16 -4.25 0.01
CA ALA A 37 7.45 -4.45 1.28
C ALA A 37 6.25 -5.39 1.10
N HIS A 38 5.72 -5.93 2.19
CA HIS A 38 4.52 -6.77 2.21
C HIS A 38 3.45 -6.16 3.12
N LEU A 39 2.94 -4.99 2.73
CA LEU A 39 2.07 -4.18 3.59
C LEU A 39 0.63 -4.67 3.69
N LYS A 40 0.24 -5.71 2.93
CA LYS A 40 -1.11 -6.29 2.99
C LYS A 40 -1.52 -6.63 4.42
N THR A 41 -0.66 -7.36 5.14
CA THR A 41 -0.97 -7.81 6.51
C THR A 41 -1.19 -6.63 7.45
N ASP A 42 -0.30 -5.64 7.40
CA ASP A 42 -0.37 -4.46 8.25
C ASP A 42 -1.60 -3.61 7.94
N ALA A 43 -1.93 -3.45 6.65
CA ALA A 43 -3.15 -2.76 6.22
C ALA A 43 -4.41 -3.46 6.73
N LEU A 44 -4.49 -4.79 6.61
CA LEU A 44 -5.64 -5.56 7.11
C LEU A 44 -5.77 -5.44 8.63
N GLN A 45 -4.67 -5.52 9.38
CA GLN A 45 -4.68 -5.35 10.83
C GLN A 45 -5.13 -3.94 11.24
N ALA A 46 -4.64 -2.91 10.55
CA ALA A 46 -5.03 -1.52 10.81
C ALA A 46 -6.53 -1.31 10.56
N LEU A 47 -7.06 -1.85 9.47
CA LEU A 47 -8.49 -1.77 9.15
C LEU A 47 -9.35 -2.53 10.16
N SER A 48 -8.92 -3.70 10.63
CA SER A 48 -9.62 -4.44 11.69
C SER A 48 -9.65 -3.65 13.00
N ARG A 49 -8.53 -3.06 13.42
CA ARG A 49 -8.47 -2.22 14.63
C ARG A 49 -9.35 -0.99 14.52
N TYR A 50 -9.29 -0.29 13.38
CA TYR A 50 -10.15 0.86 13.13
C TYR A 50 -11.63 0.49 13.21
N LYS A 51 -12.04 -0.64 12.61
CA LYS A 51 -13.40 -1.16 12.71
C LYS A 51 -13.79 -1.41 14.17
N GLU A 52 -12.94 -2.08 14.94
CA GLU A 52 -13.19 -2.35 16.37
C GLU A 52 -13.33 -1.05 17.18
N ASP A 53 -12.49 -0.05 16.92
CA ASP A 53 -12.53 1.23 17.62
C ASP A 53 -13.84 1.99 17.31
N VAL A 54 -14.32 1.94 16.06
CA VAL A 54 -15.62 2.53 15.67
C VAL A 54 -16.78 1.77 16.33
N GLU A 55 -16.77 0.43 16.27
CA GLU A 55 -17.85 -0.39 16.84
C GLU A 55 -17.94 -0.26 18.37
N GLN A 56 -16.81 -0.01 19.03
CA GLN A 56 -16.74 0.20 20.48
C GLN A 56 -16.91 1.67 20.90
N GLY A 57 -17.09 2.58 19.94
CA GLY A 57 -17.20 4.02 20.22
C GLY A 57 -15.92 4.65 20.80
N LYS A 58 -14.76 4.03 20.56
CA LYS A 58 -13.44 4.59 20.91
C LYS A 58 -12.98 5.64 19.91
N PHE A 59 -13.41 5.51 18.66
CA PHE A 59 -13.15 6.47 17.59
C PHE A 59 -14.47 7.01 17.00
N PRO A 60 -14.56 8.32 16.72
CA PRO A 60 -13.62 9.36 17.16
C PRO A 60 -13.74 9.60 18.66
N SER A 61 -12.63 9.96 19.31
CA SER A 61 -12.65 10.52 20.66
C SER A 61 -12.66 12.06 20.58
N ASP A 62 -12.59 12.70 21.74
CA ASP A 62 -12.52 14.15 21.85
C ASP A 62 -11.29 14.73 21.13
N SER A 63 -10.14 14.04 21.17
CA SER A 63 -8.91 14.49 20.49
C SER A 63 -8.98 14.42 18.97
N GLU A 64 -9.91 13.65 18.41
CA GLU A 64 -10.14 13.56 16.96
C GLU A 64 -11.39 14.34 16.50
N SER A 65 -11.97 15.16 17.38
CA SER A 65 -13.19 15.93 17.11
C SER A 65 -12.94 17.44 17.21
N TYR A 66 -13.60 18.24 16.36
CA TYR A 66 -13.63 19.70 16.47
C TYR A 66 -14.88 20.15 17.22
N HIS A 67 -14.75 21.18 18.05
CA HIS A 67 -15.83 21.81 18.82
C HIS A 67 -16.00 23.28 18.44
#